data_AF-A0A3D2CU95-F1
#
_entry.id   AF-A0A3D2CU95-F1
#
_cell.length_a   1.000
_cell.length_b   1.000
_cell.length_c   1.000
_cell.angle_alpha   90.00
_cell.angle_beta   90.00
_cell.angle_gamma   90.00
#
_symmetry.space_group_name_H-M   'P 1'
#
loop_
_entity.id
_entity.type
_entity.pdbx_description
1 polymer ?
#
loop_
_entity_poly.entity_id
_entity_poly.type
_entity_poly.pdbx_seq_one_letter_code
_entity_poly.pdbx_strand_id
1 'polypeptide(L)'
;MNKANLVVNLYSQRMQIEENFRDTKSNKLGIGLECARSRNTKRFDKSLLIAALLLFVLWCLDYAETMKKYKYSLQANTVKHRAVLSFITIGREVVNDDRYNVIK
;
A
#
# COMPACT_ATOMS: atom_id res chain seq x y z
N MET A 1 -17.75 -16.61 -16.45
CA MET A 1 -16.33 -16.75 -16.04
C MET A 1 -16.11 -18.17 -15.55
N ASN A 2 -15.15 -18.91 -16.11
CA ASN A 2 -14.92 -20.31 -15.77
C ASN A 2 -14.46 -20.45 -14.31
N LYS A 3 -14.99 -21.39 -13.52
CA LYS A 3 -14.72 -21.49 -12.06
C LYS A 3 -13.22 -21.60 -11.74
N ALA A 4 -12.46 -22.31 -12.58
CA ALA A 4 -11.01 -22.45 -12.44
C ALA A 4 -10.27 -21.09 -12.53
N ASN A 5 -10.69 -20.21 -13.45
CA ASN A 5 -10.07 -18.90 -13.61
C ASN A 5 -10.35 -17.98 -12.41
N LEU A 6 -11.49 -18.15 -11.74
CA LEU A 6 -11.81 -17.39 -10.53
C LEU A 6 -10.85 -17.72 -9.38
N VAL A 7 -10.55 -19.01 -9.19
CA VAL A 7 -9.60 -19.47 -8.16
C VAL A 7 -8.20 -18.93 -8.43
N VAL A 8 -7.73 -19.00 -9.68
CA VAL A 8 -6.41 -18.46 -10.08
C VAL A 8 -6.34 -16.95 -9.83
N ASN A 9 -7.37 -16.21 -10.21
CA ASN A 9 -7.41 -14.76 -10.00
C ASN A 9 -7.41 -14.39 -8.51
N LEU A 10 -8.18 -15.09 -7.67
CA LEU A 10 -8.15 -14.86 -6.22
C LEU A 10 -6.76 -15.17 -5.64
N TYR A 11 -6.15 -16.28 -6.05
CA TYR A 11 -4.83 -16.65 -5.56
C TYR A 11 -3.74 -15.64 -5.98
N SER A 12 -3.87 -15.03 -7.16
CA SER A 12 -2.95 -13.99 -7.64
C SER A 12 -2.87 -12.77 -6.70
N GLN A 13 -3.95 -12.48 -5.95
CA GLN A 13 -3.99 -11.35 -5.01
C GLN A 13 -3.07 -11.56 -3.79
N ARG A 14 -2.64 -12.80 -3.51
CA ARG A 14 -1.75 -13.12 -2.38
C ARG A 14 -0.41 -12.38 -2.43
N MET A 15 0.11 -12.14 -3.64
CA MET A 15 1.36 -11.38 -3.82
C MET A 15 1.22 -9.93 -3.35
N GLN A 16 0.07 -9.29 -3.60
CA GLN A 16 -0.18 -7.91 -3.15
C GLN A 16 -0.22 -7.82 -1.62
N ILE A 17 -0.75 -8.86 -0.96
CA ILE A 17 -0.77 -8.94 0.51
C ILE A 17 0.66 -8.99 1.06
N GLU A 18 1.53 -9.82 0.47
CA GLU A 18 2.95 -9.92 0.88
C GLU A 18 3.70 -8.60 0.66
N GLU A 19 3.46 -7.91 -0.46
CA GLU A 19 4.04 -6.60 -0.74
C GLU A 19 3.58 -5.55 0.29
N ASN A 20 2.29 -5.52 0.63
CA ASN A 20 1.76 -4.63 1.66
C ASN A 20 2.40 -4.87 3.04
N PHE A 21 2.58 -6.14 3.43
CA PHE A 21 3.24 -6.46 4.69
C PHE A 21 4.72 -6.08 4.71
N ARG A 22 5.41 -6.24 3.58
CA ARG A 22 6.81 -5.79 3.44
C ARG A 22 6.92 -4.28 3.59
N ASP A 23 6.04 -3.54 2.94
CA ASP A 23 6.08 -2.07 2.93
C ASP A 23 5.65 -1.48 4.28
N THR A 24 4.74 -2.14 5.00
CA THR A 24 4.40 -1.78 6.40
C THR A 24 5.63 -1.81 7.31
N LYS A 25 6.50 -2.80 7.11
CA LYS A 25 7.71 -2.98 7.92
C LYS A 25 8.81 -2.01 7.50
N SER A 26 9.02 -1.86 6.19
CA SER A 26 10.12 -1.09 5.61
C SER A 26 9.94 0.41 5.73
N ASN A 27 10.96 1.10 6.19
CA ASN A 27 10.98 2.57 6.27
C ASN A 27 11.13 3.24 4.90
N LYS A 28 11.74 2.54 3.93
CA LYS A 28 11.95 3.10 2.58
C LYS A 28 10.67 3.12 1.75
N LEU A 29 9.86 2.07 1.87
CA LEU A 29 8.72 1.84 0.98
C LEU A 29 7.37 2.16 1.65
N GLY A 30 7.26 2.10 2.97
CA GLY A 30 5.99 2.40 3.64
C GLY A 30 6.18 3.06 4.99
N ILE A 31 5.70 2.40 6.04
CA ILE A 31 5.41 3.04 7.34
C ILE A 31 6.60 2.95 8.31
N GLY A 32 7.59 2.09 8.03
CA GLY A 32 8.80 2.01 8.83
C GLY A 32 8.59 1.47 10.24
N LEU A 33 7.71 0.47 10.41
CA LEU A 33 7.49 -0.16 11.72
C LEU A 33 8.81 -0.72 12.33
N GLU A 34 9.78 -1.09 11.49
CA GLU A 34 11.13 -1.49 11.90
C GLU A 34 11.90 -0.41 12.71
N CYS A 35 11.59 0.87 12.49
CA CYS A 35 12.19 1.99 13.21
C CYS A 35 11.66 2.13 14.64
N ALA A 36 10.49 1.56 14.97
CA ALA A 36 9.91 1.68 16.30
C ALA A 36 10.77 1.02 17.39
N ARG A 37 11.56 -0.03 17.05
CA ARG A 37 12.53 -0.74 17.91
C ARG A 37 12.04 -1.02 19.36
N SER A 38 10.74 -1.20 19.55
CA SER A 38 10.16 -1.41 20.88
C SER A 38 10.47 -2.81 21.39
N ARG A 39 11.03 -2.92 22.59
CA ARG A 39 11.28 -4.20 23.29
C ARG A 39 10.12 -4.61 24.20
N ASN A 40 9.12 -3.74 24.37
CA ASN A 40 7.93 -4.01 25.18
C ASN A 40 6.75 -4.35 24.27
N THR A 41 6.14 -5.51 24.49
CA THR A 41 4.99 -6.02 23.72
C THR A 41 3.80 -5.06 23.76
N LYS A 42 3.41 -4.57 24.95
CA LYS A 42 2.30 -3.63 25.11
C LYS A 42 2.49 -2.33 24.34
N ARG A 43 3.74 -1.86 24.22
CA ARG A 43 4.06 -0.65 23.43
C ARG A 43 4.03 -0.97 21.93
N PHE A 44 4.50 -2.16 21.54
CA PHE A 44 4.46 -2.60 20.16
C PHE A 44 3.03 -2.78 19.66
N ASP A 45 2.12 -3.32 20.48
CA ASP A 45 0.70 -3.47 20.14
C ASP A 45 0.04 -2.12 19.81
N LYS A 46 0.35 -1.07 20.59
CA LYS A 46 -0.13 0.30 20.31
C LYS A 46 0.42 0.83 18.99
N SER A 47 1.71 0.62 18.73
CA SER A 47 2.31 1.00 17.44
C SER A 47 1.70 0.24 16.28
N LEU A 48 1.36 -1.04 16.45
CA LEU A 48 0.71 -1.86 15.44
C LEU A 48 -0.71 -1.36 15.16
N LEU A 49 -1.45 -0.94 16.19
CA LEU A 49 -2.76 -0.30 16.02
C LEU A 49 -2.67 0.99 15.21
N ILE A 50 -1.72 1.87 15.55
CA ILE A 50 -1.49 3.12 14.81
C ILE A 50 -1.10 2.81 13.36
N ALA A 51 -0.21 1.84 13.15
CA ALA A 51 0.17 1.41 11.81
C ALA A 51 -1.03 0.87 11.02
N ALA A 52 -1.90 0.07 11.64
CA ALA A 52 -3.11 -0.44 10.99
C ALA A 52 -4.08 0.68 10.58
N LEU A 53 -4.27 1.69 11.42
CA LEU A 53 -5.07 2.87 11.08
C LEU A 53 -4.45 3.67 9.93
N LEU A 54 -3.13 3.86 9.96
CA LEU A 54 -2.42 4.58 8.90
C LEU A 54 -2.48 3.81 7.57
N LEU A 55 -2.33 2.49 7.60
CA LEU A 55 -2.54 1.61 6.43
C LEU A 55 -3.95 1.77 5.85
N PHE A 56 -4.97 1.81 6.71
CA PHE A 56 -6.34 1.96 6.28
C PHE A 56 -6.57 3.31 5.57
N VAL A 57 -6.04 4.41 6.13
CA VAL A 57 -6.13 5.74 5.51
C VAL A 57 -5.39 5.77 4.16
N LEU A 58 -4.16 5.25 4.09
CA LEU A 58 -3.40 5.18 2.84
C LEU A 58 -4.11 4.35 1.77
N TRP A 59 -4.78 3.26 2.17
CA TRP A 59 -5.59 2.46 1.25
C TRP A 59 -6.81 3.23 0.71
N CYS A 60 -7.48 4.04 1.55
CA CYS A 60 -8.56 4.92 1.09
C CYS A 60 -8.07 5.99 0.11
N LEU A 61 -6.86 6.54 0.33
CA LEU A 61 -6.25 7.53 -0.57
C LEU A 61 -5.90 6.92 -1.93
N ASP A 62 -5.25 5.76 -1.94
CA ASP A 62 -4.93 5.04 -3.17
C ASP A 62 -6.19 4.66 -3.96
N TYR A 63 -7.28 4.29 -3.27
CA TYR A 63 -8.57 4.05 -3.92
C TYR A 63 -9.07 5.30 -4.66
N ALA A 64 -8.99 6.47 -4.04
CA ALA A 64 -9.35 7.75 -4.65
C ALA A 64 -8.41 8.12 -5.82
N GLU A 65 -7.12 7.84 -5.70
CA GLU A 65 -6.14 8.09 -6.77
C GLU A 65 -6.23 7.15 -7.94
N THR A 66 -6.61 5.89 -7.71
CA THR A 66 -6.84 4.92 -8.78
C THR A 66 -7.93 5.44 -9.72
N MET A 67 -8.89 6.22 -9.21
CA MET A 67 -9.87 6.94 -10.04
C MET A 67 -9.22 8.05 -10.88
N LYS A 68 -8.19 8.73 -10.36
CA LYS A 68 -7.41 9.80 -11.03
C LYS A 68 -6.23 9.28 -11.88
N LYS A 69 -5.92 7.98 -11.82
CA LYS A 69 -4.84 7.29 -12.58
C LYS A 69 -3.40 7.73 -12.27
N TYR A 70 -3.13 8.36 -11.12
CA TYR A 70 -1.79 8.85 -10.74
C TYR A 70 -0.75 7.76 -10.50
N LYS A 71 -1.20 6.54 -10.18
CA LYS A 71 -0.37 5.33 -10.15
C LYS A 71 0.57 5.20 -11.36
N TYR A 72 0.12 5.57 -12.56
CA TYR A 72 0.92 5.40 -13.78
C TYR A 72 2.09 6.38 -13.89
N SER A 73 2.01 7.56 -13.26
CA SER A 73 3.13 8.50 -13.19
C SER A 73 4.16 8.13 -12.12
N LEU A 74 3.77 7.35 -11.11
CA LEU A 74 4.66 6.90 -10.03
C LEU A 74 5.45 5.64 -10.40
N GLN A 75 4.99 4.87 -11.39
CA GLN A 75 5.71 3.69 -11.88
C GLN A 75 6.62 4.04 -13.07
N ALA A 76 7.88 3.58 -13.01
CA ALA A 76 8.77 3.62 -14.16
C ALA A 76 8.44 2.54 -15.21
N ASN A 77 7.76 1.47 -14.80
CA ASN A 77 7.42 0.34 -15.67
C ASN A 77 6.22 0.66 -16.57
N THR A 78 6.24 0.12 -17.79
CA THR A 78 5.14 0.25 -18.78
C THR A 78 3.94 -0.68 -18.51
N VAL A 79 4.03 -1.52 -17.48
CA VAL A 79 3.01 -2.50 -17.10
C VAL A 79 1.73 -1.79 -16.64
N LYS A 80 0.62 -1.99 -17.34
CA LYS A 80 -0.69 -1.38 -17.00
C LYS A 80 -1.75 -2.38 -16.54
N HIS A 81 -1.53 -3.68 -16.76
CA HIS A 81 -2.51 -4.74 -16.52
C HIS A 81 -2.55 -5.23 -15.06
N ARG A 82 -1.59 -4.85 -14.22
CA ARG A 82 -1.51 -5.21 -12.79
C ARG A 82 -1.06 -4.03 -11.93
N ALA A 83 -1.25 -4.13 -10.62
CA ALA A 83 -0.52 -3.30 -9.68
C ALA A 83 0.94 -3.76 -9.61
N VAL A 84 1.86 -2.79 -9.65
CA VAL A 84 3.31 -3.00 -9.57
C VAL A 84 3.84 -2.47 -8.25
N LEU A 85 3.38 -1.26 -7.88
CA LEU A 85 3.60 -0.69 -6.55
C LEU A 85 2.42 -1.05 -5.65
N SER A 86 2.70 -1.20 -4.36
CA SER A 86 1.67 -1.38 -3.34
C SER A 86 0.87 -0.09 -3.16
N PHE A 87 -0.36 -0.25 -2.69
CA PHE A 87 -1.27 0.87 -2.42
C PHE A 87 -0.72 1.81 -1.33
N ILE A 88 0.05 1.25 -0.38
CA ILE A 88 0.67 2.00 0.71
C ILE A 88 1.73 2.95 0.14
N THR A 89 2.60 2.47 -0.74
CA THR A 89 3.65 3.27 -1.36
C THR A 89 3.04 4.37 -2.23
N ILE A 90 2.02 4.05 -3.03
CA ILE A 90 1.34 5.03 -3.87
C ILE A 90 0.70 6.13 -3.02
N GLY A 91 -0.14 5.76 -2.06
CA GLY A 91 -0.79 6.74 -1.17
C GLY A 91 0.22 7.57 -0.38
N ARG A 92 1.35 6.98 0.04
CA ARG A 92 2.43 7.72 0.73
C ARG A 92 3.09 8.74 -0.19
N GLU A 93 3.44 8.36 -1.41
CA GLU A 93 4.08 9.28 -2.37
C GLU A 93 3.16 10.43 -2.74
N VAL A 94 1.86 10.17 -2.90
CA VAL A 94 0.89 11.22 -3.18
C VAL A 94 0.67 12.16 -2.00
N VAL A 95 0.67 11.65 -0.77
CA VAL A 95 0.63 12.52 0.43
C VAL A 95 1.89 13.37 0.55
N ASN A 96 3.05 12.84 0.14
CA ASN A 96 4.33 13.54 0.25
C ASN A 96 4.58 14.57 -0.86
N ASP A 97 3.81 14.52 -1.96
CA ASP A 97 4.08 15.30 -3.17
C ASP A 97 2.84 16.06 -3.64
N ASP A 98 2.90 17.39 -3.49
CA ASP A 98 1.82 18.34 -3.81
C ASP A 98 1.33 18.28 -5.27
N ARG A 99 2.12 17.64 -6.18
CA ARG A 99 1.72 17.41 -7.57
C ARG A 99 0.49 16.51 -7.67
N TYR A 100 0.26 15.63 -6.69
CA TYR A 100 -0.83 14.66 -6.68
C TYR A 100 -1.95 15.12 -5.76
N ASN A 101 -2.76 16.08 -6.21
CA ASN A 101 -3.84 16.62 -5.38
C ASN A 101 -5.10 15.73 -5.40
N VAL A 102 -5.31 14.98 -4.31
CA VAL A 102 -6.49 14.11 -4.15
C VAL A 102 -7.76 14.91 -3.82
N ILE A 103 -7.64 16.07 -3.15
CA ILE A 103 -8.75 16.86 -2.59
C ILE A 103 -8.99 18.18 -3.38
N LYS A 104 -9.01 18.11 -4.71
CA LYS A 104 -9.62 19.14 -5.56
C LYS A 104 -10.89 18.61 -6.17
#